data_AF-H1Q1E1-F1
#
_entry.id   AF-H1Q1E1-F1
#
_cell.length_a   1.000
_cell.length_b   1.000
_cell.length_c   1.000
_cell.angle_alpha   90.00
_cell.angle_beta   90.00
_cell.angle_gamma   90.00
#
_symmetry.space_group_name_H-M   'P 1'
#
loop_
_entity.id
_entity.type
_entity.pdbx_description
1 polymer ?
#
loop_
_entity_poly.entity_id
_entity_poly.type
_entity_poly.pdbx_seq_one_letter_code
_entity_poly.pdbx_strand_id
1 'polypeptide(L)'
;MIFLLILAASPLPAQYNIKKLMEEGKRTLDQGYYVTSMQIFSRITALKPNLYEPWYLMALSKYHLEDYKGADEDCQQALKLQPYIPDIFELYAMTCIRQEKFDSAIIAYTKAIELTSDKRDYWFNRAYCIYMTDNVKLAREQLDYMLRRWPNFTEATALLRELQAGTKPRRSLPGPSRIAFPKLGEATIPHQLNRLTH
;
A
#
# COMPACT_ATOMS: atom_id res chain seq x y z
N MET A 1 41.62 -29.61 -28.12
CA MET A 1 40.38 -30.31 -27.70
C MET A 1 39.38 -29.29 -27.20
N ILE A 2 38.11 -29.51 -27.52
CA ILE A 2 37.00 -28.55 -27.53
C ILE A 2 36.48 -28.23 -26.11
N PHE A 3 36.06 -26.97 -25.95
CA PHE A 3 35.32 -26.34 -24.83
C PHE A 3 34.14 -27.18 -24.32
N LEU A 4 33.91 -27.21 -22.99
CA LEU A 4 32.55 -27.37 -22.47
C LEU A 4 32.37 -26.57 -21.18
N LEU A 5 31.91 -25.33 -21.34
CA LEU A 5 31.24 -24.56 -20.29
C LEU A 5 29.94 -25.31 -19.92
N ILE A 6 29.87 -25.85 -18.72
CA ILE A 6 28.58 -26.30 -18.17
C ILE A 6 27.88 -25.06 -17.61
N LEU A 7 27.17 -24.37 -18.50
CA LEU A 7 26.15 -23.39 -18.12
C LEU A 7 24.93 -24.19 -17.64
N ALA A 8 24.90 -24.58 -16.36
CA ALA A 8 23.69 -25.15 -15.77
C ALA A 8 22.65 -24.04 -15.54
N ALA A 9 21.89 -23.74 -16.59
CA ALA A 9 20.74 -22.84 -16.53
C ALA A 9 19.55 -23.52 -15.81
N SER A 10 19.34 -23.05 -14.55
CA SER A 10 18.11 -22.85 -13.76
C SER A 10 17.12 -24.01 -13.43
N PRO A 11 16.50 -24.00 -12.21
CA PRO A 11 15.33 -24.83 -11.91
C PRO A 11 14.05 -24.12 -12.39
N LEU A 12 13.71 -24.32 -13.66
CA LEU A 12 12.52 -23.74 -14.32
C LEU A 12 11.13 -24.18 -13.76
N PRO A 13 10.89 -25.39 -13.22
CA PRO A 13 9.53 -25.81 -12.84
C PRO A 13 8.98 -25.12 -11.59
N ALA A 14 9.82 -24.82 -10.59
CA ALA A 14 9.38 -24.14 -9.37
C ALA A 14 9.01 -22.67 -9.64
N GLN A 15 9.76 -21.99 -10.51
CA GLN A 15 9.46 -20.62 -10.89
C GLN A 15 8.19 -20.51 -11.74
N TYR A 16 7.96 -21.48 -12.64
CA TYR A 16 6.74 -21.58 -13.44
C TYR A 16 5.49 -21.75 -12.56
N ASN A 17 5.56 -22.58 -11.52
CA ASN A 17 4.44 -22.79 -10.60
C ASN A 17 4.10 -21.52 -9.80
N ILE A 18 5.10 -20.79 -9.28
CA ILE A 18 4.85 -19.56 -8.51
C ILE A 18 4.20 -18.48 -9.35
N LYS A 19 4.65 -18.28 -10.60
CA LYS A 19 4.02 -17.30 -11.50
C LYS A 19 2.55 -17.65 -11.73
N LYS A 20 2.24 -18.92 -12.02
CA LYS A 20 0.86 -19.38 -12.22
C LYS A 20 0.01 -19.19 -10.96
N LEU A 21 0.52 -19.56 -9.79
CA LEU A 21 -0.16 -19.35 -8.51
C LEU A 21 -0.41 -17.86 -8.25
N MET A 22 0.55 -16.98 -8.58
CA MET A 22 0.37 -15.55 -8.43
C MET A 22 -0.76 -15.01 -9.31
N GLU A 23 -0.80 -15.40 -10.59
CA GLU A 23 -1.88 -15.01 -11.51
C GLU A 23 -3.25 -15.53 -11.06
N GLU A 24 -3.32 -16.76 -10.55
CA GLU A 24 -4.54 -17.35 -10.01
C GLU A 24 -5.01 -16.62 -8.73
N GLY A 25 -4.07 -16.32 -7.82
CA GLY A 25 -4.33 -15.56 -6.61
C GLY A 25 -4.86 -14.15 -6.90
N LYS A 26 -4.25 -13.44 -7.86
CA LYS A 26 -4.71 -12.11 -8.30
C LYS A 26 -6.11 -12.18 -8.92
N ARG A 27 -6.35 -13.14 -9.80
CA ARG A 27 -7.68 -13.31 -10.42
C ARG A 27 -8.77 -13.61 -9.39
N THR A 28 -8.49 -14.49 -8.42
CA THR A 28 -9.45 -14.82 -7.36
C THR A 28 -9.70 -13.63 -6.43
N LEU A 29 -8.66 -12.85 -6.12
CA LEU A 29 -8.78 -11.59 -5.41
C LEU A 29 -9.68 -10.58 -6.15
N ASP A 30 -9.45 -10.39 -7.46
CA ASP A 30 -10.26 -9.48 -8.30
C ASP A 30 -11.73 -9.89 -8.39
N GLN A 31 -12.00 -11.19 -8.33
CA GLN A 31 -13.35 -11.75 -8.29
C GLN A 31 -14.01 -11.64 -6.90
N GLY A 32 -13.30 -11.15 -5.88
CA GLY A 32 -13.80 -11.03 -4.52
C GLY A 32 -13.72 -12.33 -3.70
N TYR A 33 -13.06 -13.38 -4.22
CA TYR A 33 -12.85 -14.62 -3.48
C TYR A 33 -11.66 -14.50 -2.52
N TYR A 34 -11.79 -13.62 -1.52
CA TYR A 34 -10.71 -13.23 -0.62
C TYR A 34 -10.09 -14.41 0.13
N VAL A 35 -10.91 -15.31 0.70
CA VAL A 35 -10.42 -16.50 1.42
C VAL A 35 -9.59 -17.41 0.49
N THR A 36 -10.08 -17.66 -0.71
CA THR A 36 -9.37 -18.48 -1.71
C THR A 36 -8.05 -17.84 -2.12
N SER A 37 -8.06 -16.54 -2.39
CA SER A 37 -6.84 -15.80 -2.75
C SER A 37 -5.78 -15.89 -1.64
N MET A 38 -6.17 -15.76 -0.37
CA MET A 38 -5.26 -15.91 0.78
C MET A 38 -4.65 -17.30 0.86
N GLN A 39 -5.43 -18.35 0.62
CA GLN A 39 -4.90 -19.73 0.60
C GLN A 39 -3.87 -19.92 -0.51
N ILE A 40 -4.09 -19.33 -1.70
CA ILE A 40 -3.13 -19.36 -2.80
C ILE A 40 -1.85 -18.61 -2.43
N PHE A 41 -1.96 -17.39 -1.91
CA PHE A 41 -0.79 -16.59 -1.51
C PHE A 41 -0.02 -17.20 -0.34
N SER A 42 -0.71 -17.84 0.62
CA SER A 42 -0.08 -18.59 1.72
C SER A 42 0.79 -19.75 1.22
N ARG A 43 0.38 -20.43 0.14
CA ARG A 43 1.24 -21.43 -0.52
C ARG A 43 2.46 -20.78 -1.15
N ILE A 44 2.33 -19.59 -1.73
CA ILE A 44 3.46 -18.87 -2.31
C ILE A 44 4.45 -18.43 -1.22
N THR A 45 3.99 -17.93 -0.08
CA THR A 45 4.88 -17.54 1.03
C THR A 45 5.61 -18.74 1.64
N ALA A 46 4.97 -19.92 1.69
CA ALA A 46 5.63 -21.16 2.10
C ALA A 46 6.73 -21.61 1.13
N LEU A 47 6.53 -21.43 -0.18
CA LEU A 47 7.51 -21.81 -1.21
C LEU A 47 8.60 -20.76 -1.42
N LYS A 48 8.27 -19.48 -1.27
CA LYS A 48 9.15 -18.32 -1.47
C LYS A 48 8.88 -17.25 -0.41
N PRO A 49 9.45 -17.39 0.80
CA PRO A 49 9.16 -16.48 1.92
C PRO A 49 9.65 -15.06 1.71
N ASN A 50 10.61 -14.84 0.80
CA ASN A 50 11.24 -13.54 0.55
C ASN A 50 10.49 -12.67 -0.47
N LEU A 51 9.31 -13.08 -0.93
CA LEU A 51 8.49 -12.26 -1.82
C LEU A 51 7.53 -11.40 -1.00
N TYR A 52 7.60 -10.08 -1.14
CA TYR A 52 6.70 -9.15 -0.45
C TYR A 52 5.26 -9.20 -1.01
N GLU A 53 5.12 -9.45 -2.31
CA GLU A 53 3.85 -9.33 -3.04
C GLU A 53 2.74 -10.26 -2.52
N PRO A 54 2.97 -11.56 -2.25
CA PRO A 54 1.98 -12.41 -1.59
C PRO A 54 1.50 -11.88 -0.24
N TRP A 55 2.41 -11.34 0.59
CA TRP A 55 2.05 -10.75 1.89
C TRP A 55 1.16 -9.53 1.72
N TYR A 56 1.53 -8.63 0.80
CA TYR A 56 0.70 -7.47 0.45
C TYR A 56 -0.70 -7.88 -0.05
N LEU A 57 -0.78 -8.88 -0.92
CA LEU A 57 -2.06 -9.34 -1.46
C LEU A 57 -2.91 -10.09 -0.42
N MET A 58 -2.29 -10.85 0.50
CA MET A 58 -3.00 -11.41 1.65
C MET A 58 -3.54 -10.30 2.57
N ALA A 59 -2.75 -9.26 2.84
CA ALA A 59 -3.20 -8.12 3.62
C ALA A 59 -4.41 -7.44 2.98
N LEU A 60 -4.40 -7.29 1.65
CA LEU A 60 -5.50 -6.71 0.91
C LEU A 60 -6.76 -7.58 0.99
N SER A 61 -6.64 -8.89 0.83
CA SER A 61 -7.74 -9.84 1.03
C SER A 61 -8.33 -9.76 2.44
N LYS A 62 -7.46 -9.71 3.47
CA LYS A 62 -7.86 -9.58 4.87
C LYS A 62 -8.53 -8.24 5.16
N TYR A 63 -8.04 -7.14 4.59
CA TYR A 63 -8.68 -5.82 4.68
C TYR A 63 -10.11 -5.86 4.15
N HIS A 64 -10.35 -6.53 3.01
CA HIS A 64 -11.70 -6.69 2.45
C HIS A 64 -12.59 -7.62 3.26
N LEU A 65 -12.01 -8.56 4.00
CA LEU A 65 -12.71 -9.40 4.97
C LEU A 65 -12.89 -8.72 6.34
N GLU A 66 -12.49 -7.45 6.47
CA GLU A 66 -12.49 -6.68 7.72
C GLU A 66 -11.61 -7.28 8.84
N ASP A 67 -10.71 -8.21 8.49
CA ASP A 67 -9.65 -8.70 9.37
C ASP A 67 -8.49 -7.70 9.39
N TYR A 68 -8.72 -6.54 10.01
CA TYR A 68 -7.74 -5.47 10.03
C TYR A 68 -6.50 -5.82 10.86
N LYS A 69 -6.63 -6.68 11.87
CA LYS A 69 -5.48 -7.14 12.65
C LYS A 69 -4.58 -8.03 11.81
N GLY A 70 -5.14 -9.01 11.11
CA GLY A 70 -4.35 -9.86 10.23
C GLY A 70 -3.79 -9.11 9.02
N ALA A 71 -4.50 -8.09 8.51
CA ALA A 71 -4.01 -7.23 7.44
C ALA A 71 -2.81 -6.36 7.88
N ASP A 72 -2.83 -5.88 9.13
CA ASP A 72 -1.73 -5.13 9.74
C ASP A 72 -0.46 -5.99 9.81
N GLU A 73 -0.59 -7.22 10.32
CA GLU A 73 0.52 -8.19 10.41
C GLU A 73 1.14 -8.49 9.04
N ASP A 74 0.30 -8.76 8.02
CA ASP A 74 0.77 -9.05 6.67
C ASP A 74 1.39 -7.82 5.98
N CYS A 75 0.85 -6.61 6.22
CA CYS A 75 1.46 -5.36 5.76
C CYS A 75 2.86 -5.17 6.34
N GLN A 76 3.04 -5.43 7.64
CA GLN A 76 4.36 -5.33 8.27
C GLN A 76 5.36 -6.33 7.67
N GLN A 77 4.94 -7.57 7.36
CA GLN A 77 5.82 -8.51 6.66
C GLN A 77 6.18 -8.03 5.25
N ALA A 78 5.21 -7.50 4.50
CA ALA A 78 5.46 -6.96 3.17
C ALA A 78 6.44 -5.77 3.22
N LEU A 79 6.28 -4.85 4.17
CA LEU A 79 7.18 -3.70 4.38
C LEU A 79 8.59 -4.12 4.83
N LYS A 80 8.69 -5.16 5.66
CA LYS A 80 9.99 -5.72 6.07
C LYS A 80 10.78 -6.25 4.88
N LEU A 81 10.09 -6.86 3.92
CA LEU A 81 10.70 -7.41 2.71
C LEU A 81 10.96 -6.34 1.64
N GLN A 82 10.09 -5.33 1.54
CA GLN A 82 10.21 -4.25 0.58
C GLN A 82 9.68 -2.91 1.14
N PRO A 83 10.55 -2.05 1.70
CA PRO A 83 10.15 -0.82 2.39
C PRO A 83 9.98 0.41 1.47
N TYR A 84 9.95 0.21 0.15
CA TYR A 84 9.92 1.29 -0.85
C TYR A 84 8.69 1.26 -1.77
N ILE A 85 7.64 0.50 -1.42
CA ILE A 85 6.40 0.42 -2.20
C ILE A 85 5.30 1.27 -1.53
N PRO A 86 4.89 2.40 -2.15
CA PRO A 86 3.86 3.29 -1.59
C PRO A 86 2.53 2.58 -1.31
N ASP A 87 2.12 1.65 -2.16
CA ASP A 87 0.84 0.94 -2.04
C ASP A 87 0.76 0.10 -0.75
N ILE A 88 1.89 -0.43 -0.26
CA ILE A 88 1.92 -1.17 1.00
C ILE A 88 1.72 -0.19 2.17
N PHE A 89 2.35 0.98 2.14
CA PHE A 89 2.12 2.02 3.15
C PHE A 89 0.69 2.56 3.12
N GLU A 90 0.10 2.71 1.94
CA GLU A 90 -1.31 3.09 1.80
C GLU A 90 -2.22 2.06 2.47
N LEU A 91 -2.09 0.78 2.10
CA LEU A 91 -2.91 -0.28 2.68
C LEU A 91 -2.69 -0.39 4.21
N TYR A 92 -1.44 -0.26 4.67
CA TYR A 92 -1.13 -0.25 6.09
C TYR A 92 -1.80 0.94 6.81
N ALA A 93 -1.72 2.14 6.25
CA ALA A 93 -2.34 3.34 6.83
C ALA A 93 -3.86 3.22 6.89
N MET A 94 -4.46 2.67 5.84
CA MET A 94 -5.90 2.40 5.79
C MET A 94 -6.33 1.37 6.83
N THR A 95 -5.56 0.30 6.96
CA THR A 95 -5.76 -0.73 7.98
C THR A 95 -5.63 -0.15 9.39
N CYS A 96 -4.71 0.80 9.60
CA CYS A 96 -4.59 1.54 10.86
C CYS A 96 -5.81 2.43 11.13
N ILE A 97 -6.31 3.16 10.12
CA ILE A 97 -7.52 3.98 10.26
C ILE A 97 -8.73 3.12 10.69
N ARG A 98 -8.90 1.92 10.10
CA ARG A 98 -9.98 1.00 10.45
C ARG A 98 -9.89 0.48 11.89
N GLN A 99 -8.70 0.49 12.46
CA GLN A 99 -8.42 0.16 13.86
C GLN A 99 -8.36 1.40 14.77
N GLU A 100 -8.72 2.59 14.26
CA GLU A 100 -8.61 3.88 14.97
C GLU A 100 -7.17 4.24 15.43
N LYS A 101 -6.15 3.60 14.83
CA LYS A 101 -4.72 3.87 15.07
C LYS A 101 -4.25 5.05 14.21
N PHE A 102 -4.78 6.24 14.47
CA PHE A 102 -4.53 7.42 13.62
C PHE A 102 -3.06 7.85 13.58
N ASP A 103 -2.32 7.77 14.69
CA ASP A 103 -0.88 8.10 14.71
C ASP A 103 -0.06 7.21 13.76
N SER A 104 -0.32 5.89 13.80
CA SER A 104 0.33 4.94 12.88
C SER A 104 -0.03 5.21 11.42
N ALA A 105 -1.28 5.58 11.14
CA ALA A 105 -1.70 5.97 9.80
C ALA A 105 -1.01 7.26 9.32
N ILE A 106 -0.79 8.25 10.19
CA ILE A 106 -0.05 9.48 9.86
C ILE A 106 1.38 9.14 9.46
N ILE A 107 2.07 8.28 10.22
CA ILE A 107 3.43 7.84 9.92
C ILE A 107 3.47 7.14 8.56
N ALA A 108 2.55 6.20 8.33
CA ALA A 108 2.48 5.43 7.09
C ALA A 108 2.20 6.31 5.86
N TYR A 109 1.23 7.23 5.92
CA TYR A 109 1.01 8.18 4.81
C TYR A 109 2.17 9.15 4.61
N THR A 110 2.88 9.52 5.69
CA THR A 110 4.10 10.34 5.55
C THR A 110 5.15 9.60 4.74
N LYS A 111 5.36 8.30 5.01
CA LYS A 111 6.24 7.45 4.18
C LYS A 111 5.75 7.28 2.76
N ALA A 112 4.46 7.08 2.54
CA ALA A 112 3.89 7.01 1.18
C ALA A 112 4.14 8.31 0.38
N ILE A 113 4.03 9.47 1.03
CA ILE A 113 4.27 10.80 0.43
C ILE A 113 5.76 11.04 0.14
N GLU A 114 6.66 10.59 1.02
CA GLU A 114 8.11 10.63 0.79
C GLU A 114 8.51 9.84 -0.46
N LEU A 115 7.84 8.71 -0.72
CA LEU A 115 8.09 7.87 -1.90
C LEU A 115 7.41 8.41 -3.16
N THR A 116 6.16 8.88 -3.05
CA THR A 116 5.36 9.40 -4.16
C THR A 116 4.56 10.62 -3.70
N SER A 117 5.09 11.82 -3.97
CA SER A 117 4.47 13.09 -3.54
C SER A 117 3.20 13.48 -4.31
N ASP A 118 2.94 12.82 -5.43
CA ASP A 118 2.03 13.31 -6.46
C ASP A 118 0.60 12.82 -6.24
N LYS A 119 0.45 11.74 -5.47
CA LYS A 119 -0.85 11.14 -5.15
C LYS A 119 -1.53 11.95 -4.04
N ARG A 120 -2.39 12.87 -4.48
CA ARG A 120 -3.15 13.79 -3.61
C ARG A 120 -3.95 13.07 -2.51
N ASP A 121 -4.40 11.85 -2.75
CA ASP A 121 -5.15 11.06 -1.76
C ASP A 121 -4.33 10.75 -0.51
N TYR A 122 -3.00 10.60 -0.62
CA TYR A 122 -2.13 10.41 0.55
C TYR A 122 -2.13 11.64 1.45
N TRP A 123 -2.04 12.85 0.86
CA TRP A 123 -2.08 14.11 1.59
C TRP A 123 -3.42 14.29 2.29
N PHE A 124 -4.51 14.00 1.58
CA PHE A 124 -5.85 14.06 2.13
C PHE A 124 -6.06 13.11 3.31
N ASN A 125 -5.70 11.84 3.13
CA ASN A 125 -5.88 10.84 4.16
C ASN A 125 -4.99 11.10 5.37
N ARG A 126 -3.77 11.62 5.18
CA ARG A 126 -2.94 12.10 6.29
C ARG A 126 -3.60 13.27 7.03
N ALA A 127 -4.10 14.28 6.32
CA ALA A 127 -4.77 15.42 6.93
C ALA A 127 -6.02 15.00 7.73
N TYR A 128 -6.79 14.04 7.20
CA TYR A 128 -7.89 13.41 7.91
C TYR A 128 -7.42 12.74 9.21
N CYS A 129 -6.36 11.93 9.17
CA CYS A 129 -5.83 11.29 10.39
C CYS A 129 -5.35 12.32 11.42
N ILE A 130 -4.67 13.38 11.00
CA ILE A 130 -4.24 14.47 11.88
C ILE A 130 -5.46 15.14 12.54
N TYR A 131 -6.54 15.34 11.78
CA TYR A 131 -7.77 15.88 12.34
C TYR A 131 -8.40 14.94 13.39
N MET A 132 -8.37 13.63 13.15
CA MET A 132 -8.85 12.62 14.10
C MET A 132 -8.01 12.54 15.39
N THR A 133 -6.74 12.96 15.36
CA THR A 133 -5.89 13.12 16.56
C THR A 133 -6.12 14.43 17.32
N ASP A 134 -7.18 15.18 16.99
CA ASP A 134 -7.53 16.51 17.56
C ASP A 134 -6.48 17.62 17.32
N ASN A 135 -5.51 17.39 16.44
CA ASN A 135 -4.57 18.42 16.03
C ASN A 135 -5.15 19.29 14.91
N VAL A 136 -6.20 20.03 15.26
CA VAL A 136 -6.99 20.88 14.35
C VAL A 136 -6.13 21.91 13.63
N LYS A 137 -5.15 22.50 14.32
CA LYS A 137 -4.23 23.49 13.75
C LYS A 137 -3.41 22.89 12.61
N LEU A 138 -2.75 21.76 12.87
CA LEU A 138 -1.92 21.10 11.87
C LEU A 138 -2.78 20.57 10.71
N ALA A 139 -3.94 19.98 10.99
CA ALA A 139 -4.85 19.50 9.94
C ALA A 139 -5.26 20.64 8.98
N ARG A 140 -5.58 21.83 9.52
CA ARG A 140 -5.89 23.02 8.71
C ARG A 140 -4.72 23.42 7.83
N GLU A 141 -3.51 23.53 8.39
CA GLU A 141 -2.31 23.89 7.62
C GLU A 141 -2.04 22.92 6.47
N GLN A 142 -2.24 21.61 6.72
CA GLN A 142 -2.10 20.58 5.69
C GLN A 142 -3.15 20.69 4.59
N LEU A 143 -4.41 20.97 4.95
CA LEU A 143 -5.50 21.16 3.99
C LEU A 143 -5.30 22.44 3.16
N ASP A 144 -4.85 23.52 3.77
CA ASP A 144 -4.54 24.77 3.06
C ASP A 144 -3.40 24.57 2.06
N TYR A 145 -2.32 23.88 2.45
CA TYR A 145 -1.24 23.51 1.53
C TYR A 145 -1.77 22.65 0.39
N MET A 146 -2.59 21.64 0.71
CA MET A 146 -3.18 20.73 -0.26
C MET A 146 -4.04 21.48 -1.28
N LEU A 147 -4.89 22.41 -0.85
CA LEU A 147 -5.78 23.18 -1.71
C LEU A 147 -5.07 24.24 -2.54
N ARG A 148 -3.90 24.73 -2.11
CA ARG A 148 -3.03 25.54 -2.99
C ARG A 148 -2.48 24.73 -4.16
N ARG A 149 -2.14 23.46 -3.92
CA ARG A 149 -1.60 22.55 -4.95
C ARG A 149 -2.69 21.92 -5.82
N TRP A 150 -3.84 21.58 -5.23
CA TRP A 150 -5.00 20.99 -5.89
C TRP A 150 -6.27 21.78 -5.56
N PRO A 151 -6.51 22.95 -6.20
CA PRO A 151 -7.62 23.84 -5.86
C PRO A 151 -9.01 23.22 -6.03
N ASN A 152 -9.16 22.32 -6.99
CA ASN A 152 -10.44 21.68 -7.33
C ASN A 152 -10.65 20.36 -6.59
N PHE A 153 -10.06 20.18 -5.41
CA PHE A 153 -10.24 18.97 -4.62
C PHE A 153 -11.38 19.11 -3.60
N THR A 154 -12.58 18.71 -4.06
CA THR A 154 -13.84 18.83 -3.33
C THR A 154 -13.81 18.25 -1.93
N GLU A 155 -13.16 17.10 -1.76
CA GLU A 155 -13.11 16.36 -0.50
C GLU A 155 -12.27 17.09 0.54
N ALA A 156 -11.14 17.71 0.16
CA ALA A 156 -10.38 18.56 1.06
C ALA A 156 -11.14 19.84 1.43
N THR A 157 -11.84 20.47 0.47
CA THR A 157 -12.66 21.66 0.80
C THR A 157 -13.80 21.34 1.77
N ALA A 158 -14.42 20.16 1.62
CA ALA A 158 -15.45 19.69 2.54
C ALA A 158 -14.88 19.44 3.94
N LEU A 159 -13.74 18.74 4.03
CA LEU A 159 -13.08 18.47 5.30
C LEU A 159 -12.62 19.76 6.01
N LEU A 160 -12.12 20.74 5.26
CA LEU A 160 -11.75 22.05 5.80
C LEU A 160 -12.96 22.80 6.38
N ARG A 161 -14.13 22.72 5.71
CA ARG A 161 -15.39 23.30 6.20
C ARG A 161 -15.86 22.63 7.48
N GLU A 162 -15.82 21.29 7.54
CA GLU A 162 -16.17 20.53 8.76
C GLU A 162 -15.27 20.90 9.94
N LEU A 163 -13.97 21.01 9.67
CA LEU A 163 -12.96 21.43 10.64
C LEU A 163 -13.23 22.85 11.17
N GLN A 164 -13.64 23.79 10.30
CA GLN A 164 -14.01 25.15 10.70
C GLN A 164 -15.31 25.21 11.52
N ALA A 165 -16.26 24.32 11.22
CA ALA A 165 -17.52 24.22 11.96
C ALA A 165 -17.36 23.53 13.33
N GLY A 166 -16.19 22.97 13.64
CA GLY A 166 -15.95 22.21 14.87
C GLY A 166 -16.71 20.88 14.91
N THR A 167 -17.15 20.38 13.75
CA THR A 167 -17.93 19.14 13.64
C THR A 167 -17.03 17.98 13.30
N LYS A 168 -17.17 16.85 14.01
CA LYS A 168 -16.46 15.61 13.63
C LYS A 168 -16.74 15.25 12.16
N PRO A 169 -15.72 14.80 11.41
CA PRO A 169 -15.83 14.65 9.97
C PRO A 169 -16.77 13.51 9.60
N ARG A 170 -17.73 13.75 8.71
CA ARG A 170 -18.71 12.73 8.26
C ARG A 170 -18.14 11.94 7.09
N ARG A 171 -17.02 11.26 7.30
CA ARG A 171 -16.34 10.55 6.20
C ARG A 171 -16.66 9.05 6.17
N SER A 172 -16.98 8.53 4.98
CA SER A 172 -16.81 7.10 4.69
C SER A 172 -15.32 6.80 4.48
N LEU A 173 -14.78 5.95 5.34
CA LEU A 173 -13.36 5.60 5.37
C LEU A 173 -12.86 5.19 3.97
N PRO A 174 -11.65 5.62 3.54
CA PRO A 174 -11.14 5.29 2.22
C PRO A 174 -11.20 3.77 1.98
N GLY A 175 -11.63 3.37 0.79
CA GLY A 175 -11.39 2.03 0.23
C GLY A 175 -10.05 2.04 -0.52
N PRO A 176 -9.36 0.90 -0.64
CA PRO A 176 -8.04 0.87 -1.28
C PRO A 176 -8.19 1.44 -2.69
N SER A 177 -7.22 2.26 -3.13
CA SER A 177 -7.17 2.73 -4.51
C SER A 177 -7.40 1.54 -5.46
N ARG A 178 -8.22 1.72 -6.51
CA ARG A 178 -8.49 0.64 -7.49
C ARG A 178 -7.17 -0.03 -7.86
N ILE A 179 -7.11 -1.34 -7.64
CA ILE A 179 -5.90 -2.15 -7.70
C ILE A 179 -5.27 -1.99 -9.08
N ALA A 180 -4.22 -1.18 -9.17
CA ALA A 180 -3.33 -1.20 -10.33
C ALA A 180 -2.24 -2.19 -9.99
N PHE A 181 -2.39 -3.45 -10.44
CA PHE A 181 -1.32 -4.43 -10.27
C PHE A 181 -0.08 -3.95 -11.02
N PRO A 182 1.06 -3.70 -10.35
CA PRO A 182 2.31 -3.48 -11.08
C PRO A 182 2.59 -4.75 -11.90
N LYS A 183 2.98 -4.56 -13.16
CA LYS A 183 3.38 -5.68 -14.01
C LYS A 183 4.60 -6.36 -13.37
N LEU A 184 4.55 -7.69 -13.29
CA LEU A 184 5.64 -8.54 -12.79
C LEU A 184 6.98 -8.11 -13.44
N GLY A 185 7.86 -7.49 -12.66
CA GLY A 185 9.21 -7.13 -13.06
C GLY A 185 9.54 -5.63 -13.13
N GLU A 186 8.57 -4.74 -12.95
CA GLU A 186 8.81 -3.28 -12.98
C GLU A 186 8.71 -2.66 -11.58
N ALA A 187 9.44 -3.23 -10.61
CA ALA A 187 9.93 -2.40 -9.52
C ALA A 187 11.05 -1.52 -10.08
N THR A 188 10.70 -0.57 -10.95
CA THR A 188 11.59 0.54 -11.30
C THR A 188 11.76 1.33 -10.03
N ILE A 189 12.89 1.09 -9.36
CA ILE A 189 13.45 1.99 -8.36
C ILE A 189 13.33 3.40 -8.96
N PRO A 190 12.62 4.35 -8.32
CA PRO A 190 12.55 5.70 -8.84
C PRO A 190 13.98 6.20 -9.06
N HIS A 191 14.24 6.69 -10.28
CA HIS A 191 15.55 7.07 -10.82
C HIS A 191 16.23 8.24 -10.07
N GLN A 192 15.74 8.59 -8.88
CA GLN A 192 16.19 9.68 -8.02
C GLN A 192 17.36 9.28 -7.10
N LEU A 193 17.73 8.00 -7.00
CA LEU A 193 18.82 7.56 -6.11
C LEU A 193 20.22 7.51 -6.76
N ASN A 194 20.37 7.95 -8.01
CA ASN A 194 21.66 7.92 -8.72
C ASN A 194 22.39 9.29 -8.78
N ARG A 195 22.16 10.19 -7.81
CA ARG A 195 22.91 11.47 -7.69
C ARG A 195 23.60 11.66 -6.34
N LEU A 196 24.00 10.58 -5.66
CA LEU A 196 24.83 10.69 -4.45
C LEU A 196 26.01 9.70 -4.36
N THR A 197 26.43 9.10 -5.47
CA THR A 197 27.72 8.38 -5.51
C THR A 197 28.46 8.66 -6.81
N HIS A 198 29.51 9.48 -6.66
CA HIS A 198 30.57 9.88 -7.61
C HIS A 198 30.22 10.91 -8.68
#